data_AF-A0A6A6E4Z6-F1
#
_entry.id   AF-A0A6A6E4Z6-F1
#
_cell.length_a   1.000
_cell.length_b   1.000
_cell.length_c   1.000
_cell.angle_alpha   90.00
_cell.angle_beta   90.00
_cell.angle_gamma   90.00
#
_symmetry.space_group_name_H-M   'P 1'
#
loop_
_entity.id
_entity.type
_entity.pdbx_description
1 polymer ?
#
loop_
_entity_poly.entity_id
_entity_poly.type
_entity_poly.pdbx_seq_one_letter_code
_entity_poly.pdbx_strand_id
1 'polypeptide(L)'
;MTIERLDQPRPSLSPSTFSREKFLEFRRENDAARSEDQVKSDVIPLIAGKSTIPSVHNRLFTNLATMTDDATSAAKPDYYDGSRPTELNQRVRKDLKPYIVPSRRLHEPLLPNFFTEVKGPDGKASEMKLQATYDAAHGARAMLEIQSYGQDGYNYDGNAYTFASTYHSGTGTLQMYAMHPTEPKEPGGRPQYHMTQLDGYHMTGNPKSHLAGKCAYRNGRELE
;
A
#
# COMPACT_ATOMS: atom_id res chain seq x y z
N MET A 1 -13.02 -1.97 -8.65
CA MET A 1 -13.13 -2.79 -7.42
C MET A 1 -14.03 -2.11 -6.39
N THR A 2 -14.96 -2.83 -5.76
CA THR A 2 -15.94 -2.27 -4.81
C THR A 2 -15.42 -2.31 -3.38
N ILE A 3 -15.76 -1.29 -2.56
CA ILE A 3 -15.48 -1.18 -1.11
C ILE A 3 -15.84 -2.47 -0.34
N GLU A 4 -16.80 -3.24 -0.86
CA GLU A 4 -17.27 -4.52 -0.32
C GLU A 4 -16.17 -5.56 -0.04
N ARG A 5 -15.05 -5.56 -0.79
CA ARG A 5 -13.91 -6.46 -0.51
C ARG A 5 -13.13 -6.04 0.74
N LEU A 6 -13.06 -4.74 1.03
CA LEU A 6 -12.37 -4.23 2.23
C LEU A 6 -13.14 -4.55 3.51
N ASP A 7 -14.46 -4.59 3.44
CA ASP A 7 -15.32 -4.84 4.60
C ASP A 7 -15.61 -6.34 4.86
N GLN A 8 -14.99 -7.25 4.09
CA GLN A 8 -15.20 -8.69 4.28
C GLN A 8 -14.81 -9.14 5.70
N PRO A 9 -15.73 -9.77 6.46
CA PRO A 9 -15.47 -10.17 7.84
C PRO A 9 -14.27 -11.12 7.96
N ARG A 10 -13.41 -10.87 8.96
CA ARG A 10 -12.23 -11.71 9.22
C ARG A 10 -12.37 -12.50 10.53
N PRO A 11 -12.16 -13.83 10.53
CA PRO A 11 -12.15 -14.63 11.76
C PRO A 11 -11.17 -14.10 12.82
N SER A 12 -9.99 -13.62 12.37
CA SER A 12 -8.95 -13.02 13.22
C SER A 12 -9.38 -11.72 13.96
N LEU A 13 -10.48 -11.11 13.53
CA LEU A 13 -11.06 -9.89 14.09
C LEU A 13 -12.48 -10.11 14.64
N SER A 14 -12.90 -11.37 14.80
CA SER A 14 -14.20 -11.70 15.39
C SER A 14 -14.34 -11.18 16.82
N PRO A 15 -15.56 -10.91 17.31
CA PRO A 15 -15.80 -10.45 18.69
C PRO A 15 -15.22 -11.39 19.76
N SER A 16 -15.13 -12.69 19.49
CA SER A 16 -14.49 -13.68 20.36
C SER A 16 -12.97 -13.52 20.48
N THR A 17 -12.33 -12.87 19.51
CA THR A 17 -10.86 -12.71 19.44
C THR A 17 -10.42 -11.27 19.69
N PHE A 18 -11.29 -10.29 19.45
CA PHE A 18 -11.02 -8.87 19.66
C PHE A 18 -11.75 -8.35 20.89
N SER A 19 -10.98 -8.11 21.95
CA SER A 19 -11.50 -7.58 23.21
C SER A 19 -11.36 -6.07 23.30
N ARG A 20 -12.11 -5.45 24.22
CA ARG A 20 -12.03 -4.01 24.50
C ARG A 20 -10.62 -3.60 24.95
N GLU A 21 -9.91 -4.48 25.64
CA GLU A 21 -8.54 -4.28 26.12
C GLU A 21 -7.56 -4.05 24.96
N LYS A 22 -7.70 -4.78 23.84
CA LYS A 22 -6.85 -4.58 22.63
C LYS A 22 -7.09 -3.23 21.98
N PHE A 23 -8.33 -2.73 22.00
CA PHE A 23 -8.62 -1.38 21.53
C PHE A 23 -8.00 -0.32 22.44
N LEU A 24 -8.08 -0.51 23.77
CA LEU A 24 -7.47 0.40 24.73
C LEU A 24 -5.93 0.38 24.66
N GLU A 25 -5.33 -0.78 24.41
CA GLU A 25 -3.91 -0.94 24.13
C GLU A 25 -3.51 -0.14 22.90
N PHE A 26 -4.18 -0.33 21.76
CA PHE A 26 -3.91 0.46 20.55
C PHE A 26 -3.98 1.96 20.79
N ARG A 27 -5.02 2.43 21.51
CA ARG A 27 -5.16 3.85 21.85
C ARG A 27 -3.97 4.35 22.68
N ARG A 28 -3.57 3.61 23.70
CA ARG A 28 -2.42 3.99 24.53
C ARG A 28 -1.14 4.08 23.72
N GLU A 29 -0.86 3.11 22.86
CA GLU A 29 0.34 3.13 22.01
C GLU A 29 0.30 4.30 21.02
N ASN A 30 -0.86 4.57 20.39
CA ASN A 30 -1.01 5.75 19.54
C ASN A 30 -0.78 7.06 20.30
N ASP A 31 -1.37 7.19 21.49
CA ASP A 31 -1.27 8.38 22.33
C ASP A 31 0.12 8.53 22.98
N ALA A 32 0.91 7.46 23.03
CA ALA A 32 2.29 7.45 23.56
C ALA A 32 3.34 7.74 22.48
N ALA A 33 3.08 7.41 21.22
CA ALA A 33 3.99 7.68 20.11
C ALA A 33 4.23 9.20 19.92
N ARG A 34 5.50 9.58 19.78
CA ARG A 34 5.95 10.99 19.61
C ARG A 34 6.64 11.23 18.27
N SER A 35 6.99 10.19 17.54
CA SER A 35 7.65 10.27 16.24
C SER A 35 7.05 9.31 15.22
N GLU A 36 7.32 9.55 13.94
CA GLU A 36 6.92 8.64 12.87
C GLU A 36 7.50 7.23 13.06
N ASP A 37 8.77 7.13 13.48
CA ASP A 37 9.42 5.85 13.72
C ASP A 37 8.76 5.05 14.85
N GLN A 38 8.32 5.71 15.93
CA GLN A 38 7.56 5.05 17.00
C GLN A 38 6.19 4.58 16.52
N VAL A 39 5.50 5.37 15.68
CA VAL A 39 4.23 4.91 15.09
C VAL A 39 4.45 3.66 14.25
N LYS A 40 5.53 3.63 13.47
CA LYS A 40 5.91 2.48 12.64
C LYS A 40 6.27 1.24 13.45
N SER A 41 6.98 1.39 14.57
CA SER A 41 7.37 0.24 15.41
C SER A 41 6.26 -0.25 16.33
N ASP A 42 5.43 0.65 16.86
CA ASP A 42 4.57 0.33 18.00
C ASP A 42 3.08 0.29 17.62
N VAL A 43 2.65 1.10 16.63
CA VAL A 43 1.23 1.26 16.28
C VAL A 43 0.86 0.44 15.04
N ILE A 44 1.62 0.56 13.95
CA ILE A 44 1.33 -0.14 12.68
C ILE A 44 1.24 -1.66 12.85
N PRO A 45 2.10 -2.34 13.64
CA PRO A 45 1.97 -3.78 13.85
C PRO A 45 0.64 -4.20 14.50
N LEU A 46 0.06 -3.34 15.35
CA LEU A 46 -1.25 -3.58 15.96
C LEU A 46 -2.38 -3.51 14.93
N ILE A 47 -2.24 -2.67 13.90
CA ILE A 47 -3.16 -2.58 12.75
C ILE A 47 -2.97 -3.80 11.86
N ALA A 48 -1.76 -3.99 11.34
CA ALA A 48 -1.38 -5.01 10.37
C ALA A 48 -1.65 -6.43 10.88
N GLY A 49 -1.35 -6.71 12.14
CA GLY A 49 -1.41 -8.07 12.68
C GLY A 49 -0.37 -9.00 12.03
N LYS A 50 -0.52 -10.30 12.30
CA LYS A 50 0.34 -11.32 11.70
C LYS A 50 -0.05 -11.55 10.25
N SER A 51 0.94 -11.67 9.37
CA SER A 51 0.77 -11.99 7.96
C SER A 51 1.96 -12.80 7.44
N THR A 52 1.73 -13.61 6.42
CA THR A 52 2.76 -14.32 5.66
C THR A 52 3.08 -13.64 4.33
N ILE A 53 2.36 -12.56 4.01
CA ILE A 53 2.58 -11.74 2.81
C ILE A 53 4.01 -11.18 2.88
N PRO A 54 4.82 -11.37 1.81
CA PRO A 54 6.14 -10.78 1.75
C PRO A 54 6.06 -9.26 1.80
N SER A 55 6.67 -8.65 2.81
CA SER A 55 6.67 -7.21 3.02
C SER A 55 8.06 -6.68 3.34
N VAL A 56 8.36 -5.45 2.91
CA VAL A 56 9.63 -4.77 3.20
C VAL A 56 9.33 -3.35 3.65
N HIS A 57 10.13 -2.86 4.60
CA HIS A 57 9.94 -1.54 5.20
C HIS A 57 11.04 -0.57 4.75
N ASN A 58 10.67 0.71 4.58
CA ASN A 58 11.56 1.86 4.39
C ASN A 58 12.62 1.64 3.29
N ARG A 59 12.22 1.05 2.16
CA ARG A 59 13.11 0.65 1.07
C ARG A 59 13.04 1.63 -0.09
N LEU A 60 14.19 2.24 -0.40
CA LEU A 60 14.34 3.06 -1.60
C LEU A 60 14.30 2.19 -2.85
N PHE A 61 13.46 2.56 -3.81
CA PHE A 61 13.30 1.85 -5.08
C PHE A 61 14.42 2.24 -6.04
N THR A 62 15.51 1.47 -6.00
CA THR A 62 16.77 1.76 -6.72
C THR A 62 16.87 1.08 -8.08
N ASN A 63 15.89 0.27 -8.45
CA ASN A 63 15.92 -0.53 -9.66
C ASN A 63 14.71 -0.30 -10.58
N LEU A 64 13.75 0.52 -10.16
CA LEU A 64 12.63 0.91 -11.01
C LEU A 64 13.02 2.06 -11.94
N ALA A 65 12.54 2.01 -13.18
CA ALA A 65 12.60 3.13 -14.11
C ALA A 65 11.86 4.34 -13.52
N THR A 66 12.38 5.54 -13.75
CA THR A 66 11.75 6.76 -13.27
C THR A 66 10.36 6.97 -13.89
N MET A 67 9.46 7.62 -13.14
CA MET A 67 8.15 8.05 -13.65
C MET A 67 8.14 9.53 -14.01
N THR A 68 9.16 10.27 -13.58
CA THR A 68 9.22 11.73 -13.62
C THR A 68 10.45 12.24 -14.36
N ASP A 69 11.07 11.39 -15.18
CA ASP A 69 12.32 11.71 -15.91
C ASP A 69 13.40 12.27 -14.96
N ASP A 70 13.50 11.65 -13.79
CA ASP A 70 14.43 11.96 -12.69
C ASP A 70 14.24 13.36 -12.05
N ALA A 71 13.10 14.02 -12.31
CA ALA A 71 12.74 15.28 -11.66
C ALA A 71 12.42 15.11 -10.16
N THR A 72 12.09 13.90 -9.71
CA THR A 72 11.82 13.58 -8.30
C THR A 72 12.71 12.45 -7.81
N SER A 73 12.98 12.44 -6.50
CA SER A 73 13.62 11.29 -5.85
C SER A 73 12.86 10.00 -6.09
N ALA A 74 13.57 8.87 -6.05
CA ALA A 74 12.96 7.56 -6.13
C ALA A 74 11.99 7.31 -4.96
N ALA A 75 10.92 6.56 -5.23
CA ALA A 75 9.95 6.13 -4.24
C ALA A 75 10.62 5.39 -3.08
N LYS A 76 10.14 5.64 -1.87
CA LYS A 76 10.67 5.04 -0.64
C LYS A 76 9.52 4.81 0.34
N PRO A 77 8.64 3.84 0.06
CA PRO A 77 7.50 3.61 0.91
C PRO A 77 7.94 3.17 2.31
N ASP A 78 7.19 3.57 3.34
CA ASP A 78 7.36 3.07 4.70
C ASP A 78 7.15 1.57 4.75
N TYR A 79 6.14 1.06 4.04
CA TYR A 79 5.87 -0.36 3.84
C TYR A 79 5.39 -0.62 2.42
N TYR A 80 5.84 -1.71 1.83
CA TYR A 80 5.16 -2.32 0.69
C TYR A 80 5.06 -3.83 0.84
N ASP A 81 3.96 -4.39 0.33
CA ASP A 81 3.80 -5.82 0.09
C ASP A 81 4.06 -6.13 -1.39
N GLY A 82 4.44 -7.36 -1.68
CA GLY A 82 4.56 -7.86 -3.05
C GLY A 82 4.74 -9.38 -3.10
N SER A 83 5.03 -9.90 -4.28
CA SER A 83 5.24 -11.33 -4.52
C SER A 83 6.69 -11.75 -4.27
N ARG A 84 6.90 -12.99 -3.84
CA ARG A 84 8.22 -13.60 -3.75
C ARG A 84 8.82 -13.72 -5.15
N PRO A 85 10.14 -13.50 -5.31
CA PRO A 85 10.79 -13.64 -6.61
C PRO A 85 10.66 -15.02 -7.27
N THR A 86 10.31 -16.06 -6.51
CA THR A 86 10.08 -17.43 -6.97
C THR A 86 8.67 -17.67 -7.52
N GLU A 87 7.71 -16.79 -7.23
CA GLU A 87 6.32 -16.90 -7.70
C GLU A 87 6.17 -16.44 -9.15
N LEU A 88 7.13 -15.69 -9.67
CA LEU A 88 7.12 -15.19 -11.04
C LEU A 88 8.10 -15.94 -11.94
N ASN A 89 7.67 -16.24 -13.17
CA ASN A 89 8.51 -16.85 -14.18
C ASN A 89 9.79 -16.03 -14.41
N GLN A 90 10.94 -16.71 -14.49
CA GLN A 90 12.25 -16.06 -14.60
C GLN A 90 12.38 -15.14 -15.83
N ARG A 91 11.77 -15.51 -16.96
CA ARG A 91 11.79 -14.69 -18.19
C ARG A 91 10.99 -13.41 -17.99
N VAL A 92 9.77 -13.51 -17.50
CA VAL A 92 8.92 -12.34 -17.19
C VAL A 92 9.64 -11.40 -16.22
N ARG A 93 10.24 -11.95 -15.16
CA ARG A 93 11.04 -11.17 -14.20
C ARG A 93 12.23 -10.46 -14.83
N LYS A 94 12.90 -11.08 -15.79
CA LYS A 94 14.04 -10.49 -16.49
C LYS A 94 13.58 -9.35 -17.40
N ASP A 95 12.54 -9.60 -18.18
CA ASP A 95 12.06 -8.67 -19.21
C ASP A 95 11.41 -7.43 -18.57
N LEU A 96 10.63 -7.62 -17.51
CA LEU A 96 9.94 -6.53 -16.80
C LEU A 96 10.71 -5.99 -15.59
N LYS A 97 11.97 -6.39 -15.41
CA LYS A 97 12.83 -5.99 -14.28
C LYS A 97 12.76 -4.50 -13.92
N PRO A 98 12.84 -3.54 -14.87
CA PRO A 98 12.81 -2.11 -14.54
C PRO A 98 11.44 -1.60 -14.05
N TYR A 99 10.39 -2.42 -14.09
CA TYR A 99 9.05 -2.02 -13.66
C TYR A 99 8.57 -2.75 -12.42
N ILE A 100 8.99 -4.02 -12.25
CA ILE A 100 8.44 -4.88 -11.22
C ILE A 100 9.42 -5.24 -10.10
N VAL A 101 10.72 -4.99 -10.26
CA VAL A 101 11.73 -5.34 -9.24
C VAL A 101 12.21 -4.07 -8.53
N PRO A 102 11.70 -3.75 -7.31
CA PRO A 102 11.93 -2.46 -6.70
C PRO A 102 13.40 -2.18 -6.33
N SER A 103 14.12 -3.24 -5.96
CA SER A 103 15.43 -3.19 -5.33
C SER A 103 16.37 -4.24 -5.91
N ARG A 104 17.68 -4.00 -5.84
CA ARG A 104 18.71 -4.96 -6.27
C ARG A 104 18.91 -6.11 -5.27
N ARG A 105 18.26 -6.08 -4.11
CA ARG A 105 18.34 -7.14 -3.10
C ARG A 105 17.47 -8.32 -3.52
N LEU A 106 18.12 -9.42 -3.90
CA LEU A 106 17.48 -10.56 -4.58
C LEU A 106 16.41 -11.31 -3.78
N HIS A 107 16.35 -11.13 -2.46
CA HIS A 107 15.37 -11.77 -1.58
C HIS A 107 14.13 -10.90 -1.32
N GLU A 108 14.15 -9.62 -1.70
CA GLU A 108 13.04 -8.71 -1.46
C GLU A 108 11.88 -8.97 -2.45
N PRO A 109 10.63 -8.67 -2.06
CA PRO A 109 9.48 -8.87 -2.92
C PRO A 109 9.57 -8.05 -4.21
N LEU A 110 9.00 -8.60 -5.28
CA LEU A 110 8.74 -7.93 -6.55
C LEU A 110 7.25 -7.66 -6.72
N LEU A 111 6.84 -6.95 -7.78
CA LEU A 111 5.45 -6.58 -8.04
C LEU A 111 4.77 -5.92 -6.83
N PRO A 112 5.26 -4.76 -6.37
CA PRO A 112 4.67 -4.12 -5.22
C PRO A 112 3.24 -3.66 -5.56
N ASN A 113 2.24 -4.14 -4.81
CA ASN A 113 0.82 -3.88 -5.10
C ASN A 113 0.02 -3.37 -3.88
N PHE A 114 0.63 -3.33 -2.69
CA PHE A 114 0.05 -2.66 -1.53
C PHE A 114 1.11 -1.79 -0.83
N PHE A 115 0.76 -0.55 -0.52
CA PHE A 115 1.65 0.43 0.09
C PHE A 115 1.07 1.00 1.38
N THR A 116 1.92 1.35 2.34
CA THR A 116 1.53 2.10 3.55
C THR A 116 2.48 3.26 3.75
N GLU A 117 1.93 4.46 3.90
CA GLU A 117 2.67 5.65 4.35
C GLU A 117 2.17 6.09 5.73
N VAL A 118 3.09 6.49 6.59
CA VAL A 118 2.80 6.79 8.00
C VAL A 118 3.29 8.18 8.35
N LYS A 119 2.53 8.89 9.18
CA LYS A 119 3.00 10.10 9.84
C LYS A 119 2.79 10.04 11.34
N GLY A 120 3.80 10.57 12.04
CA GLY A 120 3.74 10.88 13.46
C GLY A 120 2.71 11.97 13.79
N PRO A 121 2.59 12.36 15.07
CA PRO A 121 1.55 13.27 15.52
C PRO A 121 1.60 14.64 14.86
N ASP A 122 2.81 15.13 14.55
CA ASP A 122 3.05 16.45 13.95
C ASP A 122 3.41 16.38 12.45
N GLY A 123 3.29 15.19 11.85
CA GLY A 123 3.63 14.99 10.44
C GLY A 123 2.64 15.66 9.48
N LYS A 124 3.08 15.96 8.25
CA LYS A 124 2.21 16.59 7.26
C LYS A 124 1.35 15.56 6.53
N ALA A 125 0.04 15.59 6.76
CA ALA A 125 -0.90 14.71 6.07
C ALA A 125 -0.89 14.89 4.54
N SER A 126 -0.63 16.11 4.04
CA SER A 126 -0.51 16.38 2.60
C SER A 126 0.70 15.70 1.96
N GLU A 127 1.83 15.70 2.67
CA GLU A 127 3.06 15.01 2.24
C GLU A 127 2.83 13.49 2.21
N MET A 128 2.24 12.92 3.27
CA MET A 128 1.88 11.50 3.34
C MET A 128 1.00 11.05 2.18
N LYS A 129 0.00 11.86 1.81
CA LYS A 129 -0.88 11.56 0.68
C LYS A 129 -0.14 11.61 -0.66
N LEU A 130 0.79 12.55 -0.84
CA LEU A 130 1.62 12.62 -2.04
C LEU A 130 2.57 11.43 -2.15
N GLN A 131 3.21 11.04 -1.05
CA GLN A 131 4.06 9.84 -0.99
C GLN A 131 3.25 8.59 -1.36
N ALA A 132 2.09 8.37 -0.72
CA ALA A 132 1.24 7.21 -1.01
C ALA A 132 0.76 7.19 -2.47
N THR A 133 0.48 8.37 -3.05
CA THR A 133 0.12 8.48 -4.48
C THR A 133 1.29 8.04 -5.36
N TYR A 134 2.49 8.53 -5.08
CA TYR A 134 3.67 8.25 -5.89
C TYR A 134 4.11 6.79 -5.79
N ASP A 135 4.12 6.23 -4.59
CA ASP A 135 4.48 4.83 -4.36
C ASP A 135 3.47 3.89 -5.03
N ALA A 136 2.17 4.16 -4.87
CA ALA A 136 1.12 3.37 -5.52
C ALA A 136 1.14 3.49 -7.06
N ALA A 137 1.58 4.62 -7.61
CA ALA A 137 1.72 4.79 -9.06
C ALA A 137 2.79 3.84 -9.62
N HIS A 138 3.89 3.62 -8.90
CA HIS A 138 4.89 2.62 -9.28
C HIS A 138 4.30 1.20 -9.27
N GLY A 139 3.50 0.86 -8.26
CA GLY A 139 2.83 -0.43 -8.20
C GLY A 139 1.81 -0.63 -9.31
N ALA A 140 0.96 0.38 -9.60
CA ALA A 140 0.01 0.31 -10.70
C ALA A 140 0.69 0.19 -12.06
N ARG A 141 1.84 0.83 -12.27
CA ARG A 141 2.67 0.60 -13.45
C ARG A 141 3.15 -0.85 -13.51
N ALA A 142 3.64 -1.39 -12.39
CA ALA A 142 4.09 -2.78 -12.33
C ALA A 142 2.96 -3.77 -12.70
N MET A 143 1.75 -3.53 -12.20
CA MET A 143 0.56 -4.33 -12.51
C MET A 143 0.14 -4.22 -13.97
N LEU A 144 0.15 -3.01 -14.55
CA LEU A 144 -0.16 -2.79 -15.96
C LEU A 144 0.84 -3.51 -16.89
N GLU A 145 2.14 -3.42 -16.57
CA GLU A 145 3.22 -4.04 -17.34
C GLU A 145 3.11 -5.57 -17.33
N ILE A 146 2.83 -6.19 -16.17
CA ILE A 146 2.69 -7.65 -16.10
C ILE A 146 1.41 -8.15 -16.78
N GLN A 147 0.28 -7.44 -16.64
CA GLN A 147 -0.98 -7.81 -17.28
C GLN A 147 -0.93 -7.69 -18.81
N SER A 148 -0.09 -6.79 -19.31
CA SER A 148 0.08 -6.54 -20.74
C SER A 148 1.25 -7.32 -21.35
N TYR A 149 1.96 -8.14 -20.55
CA TYR A 149 3.12 -8.87 -21.04
C TYR A 149 2.73 -9.87 -22.14
N GLY A 150 3.34 -9.70 -23.32
CA GLY A 150 3.06 -10.51 -24.50
C GLY A 150 1.81 -10.12 -25.28
N GLN A 151 1.19 -8.98 -24.96
CA GLN A 151 0.06 -8.41 -25.70
C GLN A 151 0.52 -7.29 -26.65
N ASP A 152 -0.32 -6.98 -27.66
CA ASP A 152 -0.10 -5.85 -28.59
C ASP A 152 -0.52 -4.51 -27.96
N GLY A 153 0.14 -4.14 -26.85
CA GLY A 153 -0.09 -2.89 -26.12
C GLY A 153 -0.69 -3.08 -24.73
N TYR A 154 -0.96 -1.96 -24.04
CA TYR A 154 -1.52 -1.97 -22.69
C TYR A 154 -3.02 -2.30 -22.68
N ASN A 155 -3.42 -3.16 -21.75
CA ASN A 155 -4.83 -3.45 -21.50
C ASN A 155 -5.33 -2.61 -20.31
N TYR A 156 -6.23 -1.66 -20.58
CA TYR A 156 -6.88 -0.83 -19.56
C TYR A 156 -8.27 -1.37 -19.26
N ASP A 157 -8.38 -2.31 -18.32
CA ASP A 157 -9.65 -2.95 -17.96
C ASP A 157 -10.50 -2.14 -16.96
N GLY A 158 -10.02 -0.96 -16.55
CA GLY A 158 -10.68 -0.07 -15.60
C GLY A 158 -10.62 -0.53 -14.13
N ASN A 159 -9.92 -1.62 -13.81
CA ASN A 159 -9.76 -2.09 -12.44
C ASN A 159 -8.53 -1.48 -11.76
N ALA A 160 -8.57 -1.48 -10.42
CA ALA A 160 -7.39 -1.20 -9.60
C ALA A 160 -6.85 -2.52 -9.06
N TYR A 161 -5.56 -2.72 -9.30
CA TYR A 161 -4.78 -3.86 -8.84
C TYR A 161 -3.69 -3.44 -7.83
N THR A 162 -3.65 -2.14 -7.52
CA THR A 162 -2.71 -1.56 -6.57
C THR A 162 -3.45 -0.71 -5.57
N PHE A 163 -3.13 -0.90 -4.30
CA PHE A 163 -3.75 -0.22 -3.18
C PHE A 163 -2.73 0.52 -2.34
N ALA A 164 -3.18 1.56 -1.67
CA ALA A 164 -2.38 2.26 -0.68
C ALA A 164 -3.19 2.51 0.57
N SER A 165 -2.49 2.67 1.66
CA SER A 165 -3.05 3.12 2.92
C SER A 165 -2.20 4.23 3.51
N THR A 166 -2.84 5.11 4.25
CA THR A 166 -2.15 6.14 5.03
C THR A 166 -2.59 6.07 6.47
N TYR A 167 -1.66 6.27 7.41
CA TYR A 167 -1.98 6.36 8.83
C TYR A 167 -1.35 7.57 9.47
N HIS A 168 -2.18 8.45 10.04
CA HIS A 168 -1.75 9.64 10.76
C HIS A 168 -2.05 9.50 12.25
N SER A 169 -1.02 9.33 13.09
CA SER A 169 -1.23 9.06 14.53
C SER A 169 -1.85 10.25 15.27
N GLY A 170 -1.53 11.48 14.86
CA GLY A 170 -2.06 12.70 15.48
C GLY A 170 -3.59 12.85 15.39
N THR A 171 -4.21 12.24 14.37
CA THR A 171 -5.68 12.19 14.25
C THR A 171 -6.24 10.78 14.47
N GLY A 172 -5.36 9.79 14.64
CA GLY A 172 -5.73 8.37 14.70
C GLY A 172 -6.46 7.89 13.45
N THR A 173 -6.19 8.46 12.28
CA THR A 173 -6.96 8.19 11.06
C THR A 173 -6.19 7.26 10.12
N LEU A 174 -6.84 6.17 9.72
CA LEU A 174 -6.42 5.30 8.62
C LEU A 174 -7.25 5.62 7.38
N GLN A 175 -6.64 5.76 6.21
CA GLN A 175 -7.37 5.89 4.94
C GLN A 175 -6.90 4.82 3.95
N MET A 176 -7.82 4.35 3.12
CA MET A 176 -7.56 3.35 2.08
C MET A 176 -7.77 3.97 0.70
N TYR A 177 -6.91 3.61 -0.25
CA TYR A 177 -6.91 4.14 -1.61
C TYR A 177 -6.71 3.02 -2.63
N ALA A 178 -7.23 3.25 -3.84
CA ALA A 178 -6.96 2.45 -5.03
C ALA A 178 -6.24 3.30 -6.07
N MET A 179 -5.28 2.72 -6.77
CA MET A 179 -4.57 3.35 -7.89
C MET A 179 -5.01 2.71 -9.21
N HIS A 180 -5.50 3.54 -10.13
CA HIS A 180 -5.99 3.11 -11.43
C HIS A 180 -5.03 3.60 -12.53
N PRO A 181 -4.47 2.70 -13.34
CA PRO A 181 -3.82 3.08 -14.58
C PRO A 181 -4.87 3.46 -15.63
N THR A 182 -4.62 4.51 -16.39
CA THR A 182 -5.46 4.96 -17.51
C THR A 182 -4.63 5.22 -18.75
N GLU A 183 -5.31 5.26 -19.88
CA GLU A 183 -4.71 5.59 -21.17
C GLU A 183 -3.98 6.95 -21.12
N PRO A 184 -2.93 7.13 -21.94
CA PRO A 184 -2.30 8.42 -22.10
C PRO A 184 -3.31 9.47 -22.56
N LYS A 185 -3.15 10.72 -22.09
CA LYS A 185 -3.99 11.84 -22.55
C LYS A 185 -3.81 12.16 -24.04
N GLU A 186 -2.60 11.96 -24.55
CA GLU A 186 -2.22 12.27 -25.94
C GLU A 186 -1.74 11.00 -26.64
N PRO A 187 -2.02 10.82 -27.95
CA PRO A 187 -1.52 9.68 -28.73
C PRO A 187 0.00 9.53 -28.63
N GLY A 188 0.47 8.33 -28.30
CA GLY A 188 1.89 8.03 -28.11
C GLY A 188 2.48 8.48 -26.75
N GLY A 189 1.65 8.99 -25.83
CA GLY A 189 2.06 9.34 -24.48
C GLY A 189 2.27 8.12 -23.56
N ARG A 190 2.61 8.40 -22.29
CA ARG A 190 2.76 7.39 -21.22
C ARG A 190 1.42 7.17 -20.48
N PRO A 191 1.18 5.98 -19.91
CA PRO A 191 0.02 5.74 -19.05
C PRO A 191 -0.07 6.76 -17.91
N GLN A 192 -1.29 7.12 -17.51
CA GLN A 192 -1.55 7.97 -16.35
C GLN A 192 -1.99 7.13 -15.14
N TYR A 193 -1.84 7.68 -13.93
CA TYR A 193 -2.11 6.97 -12.68
C TYR A 193 -2.93 7.85 -11.75
N HIS A 194 -4.13 7.39 -11.42
CA HIS A 194 -5.10 8.15 -10.63
C HIS A 194 -5.43 7.45 -9.32
N MET A 195 -5.12 8.10 -8.21
CA MET A 195 -5.45 7.60 -6.88
C MET A 195 -6.85 8.06 -6.46
N THR A 196 -7.70 7.11 -6.09
CA THR A 196 -9.04 7.36 -5.56
C THR A 196 -9.11 6.89 -4.12
N GLN A 197 -9.68 7.72 -3.23
CA GLN A 197 -9.93 7.30 -1.85
C GLN A 197 -11.13 6.34 -1.82
N LEU A 198 -10.92 5.18 -1.20
CA LEU A 198 -11.95 4.17 -1.01
C LEU A 198 -12.75 4.46 0.25
N ASP A 199 -12.07 4.67 1.39
CA ASP A 199 -12.71 4.98 2.67
C ASP A 199 -11.70 5.57 3.69
N GLY A 200 -12.20 5.99 4.85
CA GLY A 200 -11.42 6.47 5.99
C GLY A 200 -12.00 6.02 7.34
N TYR A 201 -11.12 5.62 8.24
CA TYR A 201 -11.45 5.03 9.54
C TYR A 201 -10.80 5.83 10.67
N HIS A 202 -11.61 6.31 11.61
CA HIS A 202 -11.12 6.96 12.82
C HIS A 202 -10.78 5.89 13.88
N MET A 203 -9.54 5.43 13.86
CA MET A 203 -9.07 4.22 14.55
C MET A 203 -9.03 4.35 16.08
N THR A 204 -8.94 5.58 16.60
CA THR A 204 -8.88 5.87 18.04
C THR A 204 -10.23 6.23 18.64
N GLY A 205 -11.25 6.46 17.81
CA GLY A 205 -12.56 6.95 18.25
C GLY A 205 -13.36 5.92 19.05
N ASN A 206 -13.56 4.72 18.49
CA ASN A 206 -14.33 3.66 19.13
C ASN A 206 -13.94 2.26 18.62
N PRO A 207 -14.29 1.18 19.35
CA PRO A 207 -13.94 -0.18 18.97
C PRO A 207 -14.47 -0.60 17.59
N LYS A 208 -15.65 -0.12 17.18
CA LYS A 208 -16.26 -0.47 15.88
C LYS A 208 -15.44 0.10 14.71
N SER A 209 -15.12 1.39 14.76
CA SER A 209 -14.31 2.06 13.73
C SER A 209 -12.88 1.48 13.68
N HIS A 210 -12.30 1.20 14.84
CA HIS A 210 -11.00 0.54 14.95
C HIS A 210 -10.98 -0.84 14.27
N LEU A 211 -12.02 -1.65 14.53
CA LEU A 211 -12.16 -2.97 13.90
C LEU A 211 -12.37 -2.85 12.38
N ALA A 212 -13.21 -1.92 11.93
CA ALA A 212 -13.45 -1.69 10.51
C ALA A 212 -12.16 -1.32 9.78
N GLY A 213 -11.37 -0.38 10.30
CA GLY A 213 -10.11 -0.02 9.65
C GLY A 213 -9.06 -1.13 9.68
N LYS A 214 -9.00 -1.94 10.75
CA LYS A 214 -8.13 -3.15 10.76
C LYS A 214 -8.57 -4.17 9.72
N CYS A 215 -9.89 -4.32 9.55
CA CYS A 215 -10.45 -5.20 8.54
C CYS A 215 -10.04 -4.72 7.14
N ALA A 216 -10.30 -3.45 6.84
CA ALA A 216 -9.98 -2.84 5.55
C ALA A 216 -8.48 -2.88 5.24
N TYR A 217 -7.62 -2.53 6.19
CA TYR A 217 -6.17 -2.61 6.01
C TYR A 217 -5.73 -4.03 5.66
N ARG A 218 -6.16 -5.02 6.46
CA ARG A 218 -5.71 -6.42 6.27
C ARG A 218 -6.29 -7.07 5.03
N ASN A 219 -7.56 -6.79 4.71
CA ASN A 219 -8.18 -7.26 3.48
C ASN A 219 -7.48 -6.63 2.27
N GLY A 220 -7.23 -5.31 2.31
CA GLY A 220 -6.54 -4.57 1.25
C GLY A 220 -5.20 -5.19 0.85
N ARG A 221 -4.43 -5.68 1.83
CA ARG A 221 -3.14 -6.37 1.59
C ARG A 221 -3.25 -7.69 0.84
N GLU A 222 -4.42 -8.33 0.90
CA GLU A 222 -4.71 -9.61 0.24
C GLU A 222 -5.43 -9.41 -1.10
N LEU A 223 -5.67 -8.16 -1.51
CA LEU A 223 -6.30 -7.85 -2.79
C LEU A 223 -5.25 -7.88 -3.89
N GLU A 224 -5.35 -8.92 -4.69
CA GLU A 224 -4.84 -8.96 -6.06
C GLU A 224 -5.95 -8.62 -7.06
#